data_AF-A0A8J4FEN8-F1
#
_entry.id   AF-A0A8J4FEN8-F1
#
_cell.length_a   1.000
_cell.length_b   1.000
_cell.length_c   1.000
_cell.angle_alpha   90.00
_cell.angle_beta   90.00
_cell.angle_gamma   90.00
#
_symmetry.space_group_name_H-M   'P 1'
#
loop_
_entity.id
_entity.type
_entity.pdbx_description
1 polymer ?
#
loop_
_entity_poly.entity_id
_entity_poly.type
_entity_poly.pdbx_seq_one_letter_code
_entity_poly.pdbx_strand_id
1 'polypeptide(L)'
;MVFSVRQGQGPARAAMRRTAFGVRPVRPIAPSGLRSPVRAKASNSDVGTAGVAAIALGLPANAVMLWSEWTLKTTGSGLPPGPGGALGAAEGISYLLVLGIIGWSIYTKATTGSGLPAGPAGLLGAVEGVSYLSLLAGIIVFALKYLS
;
A
#
# COMPACT_ATOMS: atom_id res chain seq x y z
N MET A 1 18.49 69.81 33.33
CA MET A 1 19.69 69.76 32.47
C MET A 1 20.91 69.85 33.37
N VAL A 2 22.01 69.13 33.03
CA VAL A 2 23.32 69.04 33.71
C VAL A 2 23.36 67.96 34.82
N PHE A 3 23.80 66.72 34.54
CA PHE A 3 25.19 66.16 34.59
C PHE A 3 25.83 66.30 35.99
N SER A 4 26.55 65.35 36.61
CA SER A 4 27.33 64.21 36.12
C SER A 4 27.76 63.30 37.30
N VAL A 5 27.77 62.00 37.03
CA VAL A 5 28.74 60.94 37.38
C VAL A 5 29.49 60.98 38.74
N ARG A 6 29.25 59.93 39.53
CA ARG A 6 30.03 59.49 40.69
C ARG A 6 31.20 58.60 40.27
N GLN A 7 32.33 58.81 40.93
CA GLN A 7 33.63 58.16 40.79
C GLN A 7 33.67 56.67 41.16
N GLY A 8 34.73 55.96 40.74
CA GLY A 8 35.30 54.85 41.51
C GLY A 8 36.16 53.87 40.71
N GLN A 9 37.49 53.99 40.85
CA GLN A 9 38.52 53.13 40.24
C GLN A 9 38.65 51.75 40.94
N GLY A 10 39.18 50.75 40.23
CA GLY A 10 39.85 49.58 40.84
C GLY A 10 40.38 48.54 39.83
N PRO A 11 41.54 47.88 40.06
CA PRO A 11 42.48 47.52 39.01
C PRO A 11 42.67 46.00 38.74
N ALA A 12 43.39 45.73 37.64
CA ALA A 12 44.24 44.57 37.37
C ALA A 12 43.63 43.15 37.40
N ARG A 13 43.70 42.47 36.25
CA ARG A 13 44.26 41.11 36.14
C ARG A 13 44.44 40.74 34.68
N ALA A 14 45.68 40.90 34.20
CA ALA A 14 46.17 40.15 33.06
C ALA A 14 46.19 38.66 33.45
N ALA A 15 45.46 37.84 32.72
CA ALA A 15 45.54 36.39 32.81
C ALA A 15 45.58 35.79 31.40
N MET A 16 46.81 35.62 30.95
CA MET A 16 47.25 34.78 29.85
C MET A 16 46.69 33.35 29.95
N ARG A 17 46.06 32.84 28.89
CA ARG A 17 45.83 31.41 28.64
C ARG A 17 45.55 31.22 27.14
N ARG A 18 46.59 31.03 26.32
CA ARG A 18 47.10 29.73 25.83
C ARG A 18 46.01 28.81 25.24
N THR A 19 45.91 28.87 23.91
CA THR A 19 45.80 27.76 22.95
C THR A 19 45.16 26.45 23.42
N ALA A 20 44.05 26.09 22.80
CA ALA A 20 43.71 24.71 22.51
C ALA A 20 43.11 24.63 21.10
N PHE A 21 43.83 23.93 20.22
CA PHE A 21 43.40 23.50 18.90
C PHE A 21 42.01 22.87 19.00
N GLY A 22 41.03 23.47 18.32
CA GLY A 22 39.65 22.99 18.32
C GLY A 22 39.55 21.63 17.62
N VAL A 23 39.62 20.55 18.40
CA VAL A 23 39.11 19.25 17.99
C VAL A 23 37.62 19.41 17.78
N ARG A 24 37.17 19.45 16.52
CA ARG A 24 35.74 19.41 16.19
C ARG A 24 35.18 18.08 16.67
N PRO A 25 34.13 18.04 17.51
CA PRO A 25 33.47 16.78 17.81
C PRO A 25 32.86 16.22 16.52
N VAL A 26 33.24 15.01 16.15
CA VAL A 26 32.61 14.26 15.05
C VAL A 26 31.15 14.05 15.45
N ARG A 27 30.21 14.61 14.68
CA ARG A 27 28.78 14.35 14.88
C ARG A 27 28.54 12.84 14.73
N PRO A 28 27.90 12.17 15.71
CA PRO A 28 27.43 10.81 15.50
C PRO A 28 26.44 10.83 14.34
N ILE A 29 26.68 10.02 13.31
CA ILE A 29 25.70 9.72 12.27
C ILE A 29 24.61 8.92 12.97
N ALA A 30 23.48 9.57 13.27
CA ALA A 30 22.29 8.87 13.73
C ALA A 30 21.90 7.85 12.64
N PRO A 31 21.61 6.59 12.99
CA PRO A 31 21.14 5.63 12.01
C PRO A 31 19.82 6.14 11.43
N SER A 32 19.81 6.43 10.13
CA SER A 32 18.63 6.68 9.32
C SER A 32 17.76 5.42 9.30
N GLY A 33 17.02 5.21 10.38
CA GLY A 33 16.41 3.93 10.71
C GLY A 33 15.12 4.11 11.49
N LEU A 34 14.18 4.87 10.96
CA LEU A 34 12.77 4.58 11.14
C LEU A 34 12.10 4.74 9.78
N ARG A 35 12.04 3.64 9.02
CA ARG A 35 11.00 3.51 8.01
C ARG A 35 9.70 3.54 8.81
N SER A 36 8.98 4.65 8.74
CA SER A 36 7.60 4.71 9.20
C SER A 36 6.90 3.48 8.65
N PRO A 37 6.27 2.62 9.47
CA PRO A 37 5.42 1.58 8.91
C PRO A 37 4.44 2.32 8.00
N VAL A 38 4.35 1.89 6.74
CA VAL A 38 3.28 2.31 5.84
C VAL A 38 2.00 1.80 6.48
N ARG A 39 1.49 2.54 7.44
CA ARG A 39 0.19 2.30 8.04
C ARG A 39 -0.77 2.65 6.93
N ALA A 40 -1.33 1.62 6.29
CA ALA A 40 -2.55 1.79 5.52
C ALA A 40 -3.47 2.65 6.40
N LYS A 41 -3.91 3.79 5.87
CA LYS A 41 -4.86 4.65 6.56
C LYS A 41 -6.15 3.85 6.63
N ALA A 42 -6.28 3.05 7.69
CA ALA A 42 -7.50 2.38 8.07
C ALA A 42 -8.44 3.47 8.58
N SER A 43 -9.01 4.22 7.64
CA SER A 43 -10.24 4.94 7.91
C SER A 43 -11.25 3.85 8.28
N ASN A 44 -11.80 3.93 9.48
CA ASN A 44 -12.89 3.07 9.95
C ASN A 44 -14.21 3.46 9.23
N SER A 45 -14.12 3.71 7.93
CA SER A 45 -15.15 4.29 7.09
C SER A 45 -15.98 3.16 6.52
N ASP A 46 -17.27 3.20 6.82
CA ASP A 46 -18.31 2.41 6.18
C ASP A 46 -18.09 2.45 4.66
N VAL A 47 -17.76 1.32 4.06
CA VAL A 47 -17.57 1.18 2.60
C VAL A 47 -18.91 1.05 1.86
N GLY A 48 -20.01 1.34 2.56
CA GLY A 48 -21.37 1.10 2.11
C GLY A 48 -21.65 -0.36 1.78
N THR A 49 -22.90 -0.64 1.38
CA THR A 49 -23.33 -1.98 0.96
C THR A 49 -22.49 -2.52 -0.20
N ALA A 50 -22.10 -1.65 -1.14
CA ALA A 50 -21.32 -2.04 -2.31
C ALA A 50 -19.91 -2.50 -1.92
N GLY A 51 -19.24 -1.82 -0.99
CA GLY A 51 -17.93 -2.26 -0.52
C GLY A 51 -17.99 -3.53 0.32
N VAL A 52 -19.03 -3.71 1.14
CA VAL A 52 -19.26 -4.96 1.87
C VAL A 52 -19.52 -6.12 0.90
N ALA A 53 -20.33 -5.90 -0.13
CA ALA A 53 -20.58 -6.89 -1.17
C ALA A 53 -19.30 -7.23 -1.96
N ALA A 54 -18.48 -6.22 -2.30
CA ALA A 54 -17.20 -6.42 -2.95
C ALA A 54 -16.23 -7.23 -2.07
N ILE A 55 -16.22 -7.03 -0.75
CA ILE A 55 -15.44 -7.87 0.17
C ILE A 55 -15.98 -9.31 0.18
N ALA A 56 -17.28 -9.47 0.40
CA ALA A 56 -17.92 -10.76 0.59
C ALA A 56 -17.86 -11.65 -0.66
N LEU A 57 -17.98 -11.06 -1.85
CA LEU A 57 -17.97 -11.78 -3.12
C LEU A 57 -16.59 -11.77 -3.79
N GLY A 58 -15.80 -10.72 -3.61
CA GLY A 58 -14.52 -10.55 -4.27
C GLY A 58 -13.44 -11.49 -3.77
N LEU A 59 -13.40 -11.82 -2.46
CA LEU A 59 -12.43 -12.80 -1.95
C LEU A 59 -12.67 -14.21 -2.49
N PRO A 60 -13.90 -14.78 -2.40
CA PRO A 60 -14.19 -16.06 -3.04
C PRO A 60 -13.99 -16.04 -4.55
N ALA A 61 -14.39 -14.95 -5.23
CA ALA A 61 -14.21 -14.83 -6.68
C ALA A 61 -12.74 -14.89 -7.09
N ASN A 62 -11.86 -14.17 -6.38
CA ASN A 62 -10.42 -14.25 -6.62
C ASN A 62 -9.86 -15.67 -6.40
N ALA A 63 -10.32 -16.38 -5.35
CA ALA A 63 -9.90 -17.76 -5.12
C ALA A 63 -10.33 -18.71 -6.26
N VAL A 64 -11.56 -18.55 -6.77
CA VAL A 64 -12.07 -19.35 -7.90
C VAL A 64 -11.30 -19.04 -9.18
N MET A 65 -11.06 -17.76 -9.49
CA MET A 65 -10.29 -17.33 -10.66
C MET A 65 -8.86 -17.88 -10.64
N LEU A 66 -8.15 -17.74 -9.51
CA LEU A 66 -6.79 -18.27 -9.35
C LEU A 66 -6.75 -19.80 -9.44
N TRP A 67 -7.76 -20.49 -8.90
CA TRP A 67 -7.87 -21.93 -9.04
C TRP A 67 -8.10 -22.35 -10.51
N SER A 68 -8.92 -21.60 -11.24
CA SER A 68 -9.10 -21.83 -12.68
C SER A 68 -7.79 -21.68 -13.44
N GLU A 69 -7.07 -20.58 -13.21
CA GLU A 69 -5.78 -20.32 -13.85
C GLU A 69 -4.73 -21.39 -13.52
N TRP A 70 -4.70 -21.86 -12.27
CA TRP A 70 -3.84 -22.96 -11.87
C TRP A 70 -4.19 -24.26 -12.60
N THR A 71 -5.48 -24.57 -12.73
CA THR A 71 -5.98 -25.74 -13.45
C THR A 71 -5.65 -25.65 -14.94
N LEU A 72 -5.81 -24.47 -15.55
CA LEU A 72 -5.46 -24.22 -16.94
C LEU A 72 -3.96 -24.37 -17.18
N LYS A 73 -3.13 -23.88 -16.25
CA LYS A 73 -1.67 -24.01 -16.31
C LYS A 73 -1.19 -25.46 -16.16
N THR A 74 -1.85 -26.27 -15.33
CA THR A 74 -1.37 -27.62 -14.98
C THR A 74 -1.97 -28.73 -15.83
N THR A 75 -3.25 -28.60 -16.21
CA THR A 75 -3.98 -29.60 -16.99
C THR A 75 -4.15 -29.21 -18.46
N GLY A 76 -3.95 -27.93 -18.78
CA GLY A 76 -4.20 -27.39 -20.12
C GLY A 76 -5.67 -27.12 -20.44
N SER A 77 -6.59 -27.37 -19.48
CA SER A 77 -8.03 -27.13 -19.59
C SER A 77 -8.53 -26.27 -18.44
N GLY A 78 -9.60 -25.50 -18.67
CA GLY A 78 -10.29 -24.75 -17.60
C GLY A 78 -10.91 -25.66 -16.55
N LEU A 79 -11.50 -25.07 -15.51
CA LEU A 79 -12.22 -25.82 -14.48
C LEU A 79 -13.32 -26.70 -15.11
N PRO A 80 -13.47 -27.96 -14.67
CA PRO A 80 -14.59 -28.78 -15.14
C PRO A 80 -15.91 -28.09 -14.76
N PRO A 81 -16.92 -28.09 -15.67
CA PRO A 81 -18.15 -27.31 -15.48
C PRO A 81 -18.98 -27.74 -14.26
N GLY A 82 -18.69 -28.91 -13.69
CA GLY A 82 -19.39 -29.49 -12.55
C GLY A 82 -20.81 -29.96 -12.90
N PRO A 83 -21.51 -30.60 -11.94
CA PRO A 83 -22.88 -31.04 -12.15
C PRO A 83 -23.79 -29.88 -12.56
N GLY A 84 -24.48 -30.01 -13.69
CA GLY A 84 -25.38 -28.97 -14.21
C GLY A 84 -24.69 -27.68 -14.66
N GLY A 85 -23.35 -27.66 -14.81
CA GLY A 85 -22.62 -26.46 -15.25
C GLY A 85 -22.39 -25.40 -14.16
N ALA A 86 -22.71 -25.69 -12.90
CA ALA A 86 -22.66 -24.73 -11.81
C ALA A 86 -21.24 -24.19 -11.54
N LEU A 87 -20.20 -25.02 -11.64
CA LEU A 87 -18.81 -24.56 -11.44
C LEU A 87 -18.36 -23.69 -12.61
N GLY A 88 -18.72 -24.03 -13.84
CA GLY A 88 -18.41 -23.19 -15.00
C GLY A 88 -19.12 -21.84 -14.93
N ALA A 89 -20.37 -21.80 -14.45
CA ALA A 89 -21.08 -20.55 -14.21
C ALA A 89 -20.43 -19.71 -13.10
N ALA A 90 -20.04 -20.35 -11.99
CA ALA A 90 -19.34 -19.68 -10.88
C ALA A 90 -17.99 -19.12 -11.33
N GLU A 91 -17.25 -19.85 -12.17
CA GLU A 91 -16.02 -19.38 -12.80
C GLU A 91 -16.28 -18.13 -13.65
N GLY A 92 -17.26 -18.17 -14.56
CA GLY A 92 -17.61 -17.01 -15.39
C GLY A 92 -18.00 -15.79 -14.56
N ILE A 93 -18.83 -15.96 -13.53
CA ILE A 93 -19.23 -14.88 -12.61
C ILE A 93 -18.01 -14.34 -11.85
N SER A 94 -17.08 -15.20 -11.45
CA SER A 94 -15.86 -14.78 -10.74
C SER A 94 -15.00 -13.84 -11.58
N TYR A 95 -14.83 -14.10 -12.87
CA TYR A 95 -14.13 -13.20 -13.80
C TYR A 95 -14.84 -11.85 -13.91
N LEU A 96 -16.17 -11.85 -14.02
CA LEU A 96 -16.94 -10.60 -14.10
C LEU A 96 -16.84 -9.78 -12.81
N LEU A 97 -16.86 -10.42 -11.64
CA LEU A 97 -16.68 -9.74 -10.36
C LEU A 97 -15.28 -9.15 -10.22
N VAL A 98 -14.23 -9.91 -10.56
CA VAL A 98 -12.85 -9.43 -10.50
C VAL A 98 -12.64 -8.27 -11.47
N LEU A 99 -13.10 -8.38 -12.71
CA LEU A 99 -13.04 -7.28 -13.68
C LEU A 99 -13.86 -6.07 -13.24
N GLY A 100 -15.02 -6.28 -12.63
CA GLY A 100 -15.85 -5.21 -12.07
C GLY A 100 -15.16 -4.45 -10.94
N ILE A 101 -14.50 -5.17 -10.03
CA ILE A 101 -13.71 -4.57 -8.93
C ILE A 101 -12.52 -3.78 -9.48
N ILE A 102 -11.79 -4.33 -10.46
CA ILE A 102 -10.67 -3.64 -11.11
C ILE A 102 -11.19 -2.40 -11.86
N GLY A 103 -12.29 -2.52 -12.61
CA GLY A 103 -12.92 -1.41 -13.31
C GLY A 103 -13.34 -0.30 -12.35
N TRP A 104 -13.90 -0.65 -11.20
CA TRP A 104 -14.25 0.31 -10.14
C TRP A 104 -13.00 0.95 -9.52
N SER A 105 -11.93 0.18 -9.26
CA SER A 105 -10.65 0.74 -8.83
C SER A 105 -10.09 1.72 -9.86
N ILE A 106 -10.09 1.38 -11.15
CA ILE A 106 -9.61 2.27 -12.22
C ILE A 106 -10.46 3.54 -12.28
N TYR A 107 -11.79 3.40 -12.21
CA TYR A 107 -12.70 4.54 -12.22
C TYR A 107 -12.48 5.47 -11.03
N THR A 108 -12.37 4.93 -9.81
CA THR A 108 -12.09 5.71 -8.60
C THR A 108 -10.70 6.35 -8.66
N LYS A 109 -9.71 5.64 -9.18
CA LYS A 109 -8.36 6.16 -9.41
C LYS A 109 -8.34 7.31 -10.42
N ALA A 110 -9.10 7.18 -11.51
CA ALA A 110 -9.19 8.20 -12.55
C ALA A 110 -9.93 9.46 -12.06
N THR A 111 -10.92 9.31 -11.17
CA THR A 111 -11.77 10.42 -10.70
C THR A 111 -11.26 11.09 -9.43
N THR A 112 -10.66 10.33 -8.50
CA THR A 112 -10.23 10.81 -7.18
C THR A 112 -8.72 10.81 -6.98
N GLY A 113 -7.96 10.19 -7.89
CA GLY A 113 -6.52 9.99 -7.77
C GLY A 113 -6.11 8.85 -6.82
N SER A 114 -7.06 8.18 -6.17
CA SER A 114 -6.82 7.05 -5.25
C SER A 114 -7.66 5.84 -5.67
N GLY A 115 -7.15 4.63 -5.40
CA GLY A 115 -7.88 3.37 -5.64
C GLY A 115 -9.09 3.21 -4.71
N LEU A 116 -9.57 1.97 -4.56
CA LEU A 116 -10.72 1.71 -3.69
C LEU A 116 -10.37 2.05 -2.22
N PRO A 117 -11.37 2.48 -1.42
CA PRO A 117 -11.14 2.69 0.00
C PRO A 117 -10.72 1.37 0.66
N ALA A 118 -9.82 1.44 1.65
CA ALA A 118 -9.29 0.24 2.31
C ALA A 118 -10.39 -0.62 2.95
N GLY A 119 -11.44 0.02 3.49
CA GLY A 119 -12.56 -0.64 4.14
C GLY A 119 -12.25 -1.29 5.49
N PRO A 120 -13.23 -1.99 6.08
CA PRO A 120 -13.08 -2.63 7.38
C PRO A 120 -11.87 -3.57 7.38
N ALA A 121 -10.97 -3.39 8.35
CA ALA A 121 -9.71 -4.12 8.46
C ALA A 121 -8.79 -4.06 7.20
N GLY A 122 -9.04 -3.16 6.25
CA GLY A 122 -8.30 -3.11 4.98
C GLY A 122 -8.72 -4.15 3.94
N LEU A 123 -9.85 -4.85 4.17
CA LEU A 123 -10.27 -5.98 3.33
C LEU A 123 -10.62 -5.56 1.90
N LEU A 124 -11.23 -4.39 1.70
CA LEU A 124 -11.58 -3.95 0.35
C LEU A 124 -10.32 -3.59 -0.46
N GLY A 125 -9.33 -2.98 0.20
CA GLY A 125 -8.02 -2.76 -0.41
C GLY A 125 -7.27 -4.06 -0.71
N ALA A 126 -7.39 -5.07 0.17
CA ALA A 126 -6.83 -6.40 -0.09
C ALA A 126 -7.50 -7.07 -1.30
N VAL A 127 -8.83 -6.99 -1.40
CA VAL A 127 -9.59 -7.49 -2.55
C VAL A 127 -9.15 -6.81 -3.84
N GLU A 128 -9.00 -5.48 -3.84
CA GLU A 128 -8.46 -4.74 -5.00
C GLU A 128 -7.08 -5.27 -5.41
N GLY A 129 -6.15 -5.39 -4.46
CA GLY A 129 -4.79 -5.84 -4.73
C GLY A 129 -4.74 -7.28 -5.26
N VAL A 130 -5.49 -8.19 -4.64
CA VAL A 130 -5.58 -9.58 -5.10
C VAL A 130 -6.24 -9.64 -6.48
N SER A 131 -7.25 -8.82 -6.76
CA SER A 131 -7.87 -8.77 -8.09
C SER A 131 -6.90 -8.36 -9.19
N TYR A 132 -6.07 -7.35 -8.97
CA TYR A 132 -4.99 -7.02 -9.94
C TYR A 132 -3.98 -8.16 -10.12
N LEU A 133 -3.63 -8.86 -9.03
CA LEU A 133 -2.70 -9.98 -9.09
C LEU A 133 -3.30 -11.18 -9.85
N SER A 134 -4.57 -11.50 -9.61
CA SER A 134 -5.32 -12.53 -10.35
C SER A 134 -5.36 -12.19 -11.83
N LEU A 135 -5.70 -10.95 -12.20
CA LEU A 135 -5.71 -10.55 -13.61
C LEU A 135 -4.32 -10.69 -14.27
N LEU A 136 -3.25 -10.31 -13.55
CA LEU A 136 -1.89 -10.47 -14.04
C LEU A 136 -1.53 -11.96 -14.22
N ALA A 137 -1.88 -12.81 -13.26
CA ALA A 137 -1.68 -14.25 -13.34
C ALA A 137 -2.42 -14.85 -14.54
N GLY A 138 -3.68 -14.48 -14.76
CA GLY A 138 -4.45 -14.87 -15.94
C GLY A 138 -3.81 -14.46 -17.27
N ILE A 139 -3.31 -13.22 -17.38
CA ILE A 139 -2.57 -12.75 -18.57
C ILE A 139 -1.31 -13.61 -18.79
N ILE A 140 -0.55 -13.90 -17.74
CA ILE A 140 0.67 -14.71 -17.83
C ILE A 140 0.34 -16.15 -18.24
N VAL A 141 -0.65 -16.79 -17.60
CA VAL A 141 -1.07 -18.16 -17.92
C VAL A 141 -1.59 -18.24 -19.36
N PHE A 142 -2.38 -17.26 -19.79
CA PHE A 142 -2.85 -17.15 -21.16
C PHE A 142 -1.68 -17.03 -22.15
N ALA A 143 -0.71 -16.14 -21.88
CA ALA A 143 0.46 -15.99 -22.72
C ALA A 143 1.27 -17.29 -22.83
N LEU A 144 1.53 -17.97 -21.71
CA LEU A 144 2.24 -19.26 -21.70
C LEU A 144 1.47 -20.37 -22.42
N LYS A 145 0.13 -20.30 -22.48
CA LYS A 145 -0.68 -21.34 -23.12
C LYS A 145 -0.88 -21.13 -24.62
N TYR A 146 -1.03 -19.87 -25.05
CA TYR A 146 -1.44 -19.54 -26.43
C TYR A 146 -0.33 -18.90 -27.26
N LEU A 147 0.75 -18.39 -26.65
CA LEU A 147 1.90 -17.82 -27.36
C LEU A 147 3.15 -18.72 -27.28
N SER A 148 3.08 -19.86 -26.58
CA SER A 148 4.16 -20.88 -26.49
C SER A 148 3.76 -22.13 -27.27
#